data_AF-A0A9E5QNB7-F1
#
_entry.id   AF-A0A9E5QNB7-F1
#
_cell.length_a   1.000
_cell.length_b   1.000
_cell.length_c   1.000
_cell.angle_alpha   90.00
_cell.angle_beta   90.00
_cell.angle_gamma   90.00
#
_symmetry.space_group_name_H-M   'P 1'
#
loop_
_entity.id
_entity.type
_entity.pdbx_description
1 polymer ?
#
loop_
_entity_poly.entity_id
_entity_poly.type
_entity_poly.pdbx_seq_one_letter_code
_entity_poly.pdbx_strand_id
1 'polypeptide(L)'
;MGIDLHKDQHILEAAYNDRAGVTAAFNRNILSHLNTRFSCSFQPERFEHWAFYNTQAQQIEMHLRSTCNQVVDLGSLEAHIELQNGETIRTEISRKFDLTTFSPLLADQGLPVQRTWLDERSWFAVLLCQAV
;
A
#
# COMPACT_ATOMS: atom_id res chain seq x y z
N MET A 1 -1.71 -18.02 -7.72
CA MET A 1 -1.94 -16.71 -7.07
C MET A 1 -1.17 -16.68 -5.77
N GLY A 2 -0.38 -15.63 -5.50
CA GLY A 2 0.28 -15.44 -4.21
C GLY A 2 -0.48 -14.41 -3.38
N ILE A 3 -0.76 -14.71 -2.12
CA ILE A 3 -1.47 -13.81 -1.20
C ILE A 3 -0.74 -13.71 0.13
N ASP A 4 -0.67 -12.48 0.64
CA ASP A 4 -0.15 -12.21 1.97
C ASP A 4 -1.26 -12.36 3.01
N LEU A 5 -1.03 -13.16 4.05
CA LEU A 5 -2.06 -13.54 5.02
C LEU A 5 -2.08 -12.59 6.22
N HIS A 6 -3.18 -12.61 6.96
CA HIS A 6 -3.23 -11.97 8.27
C HIS A 6 -2.17 -12.55 9.22
N LYS A 7 -1.53 -11.65 9.96
CA LYS A 7 -0.54 -11.94 11.00
C LYS A 7 -0.53 -10.78 11.99
N ASP A 8 0.31 -10.88 13.01
CA ASP A 8 0.41 -9.84 14.03
C ASP A 8 0.66 -8.45 13.41
N GLN A 9 -0.09 -7.46 13.90
CA GLN A 9 -0.04 -6.08 13.40
C GLN A 9 1.36 -5.49 13.45
N HIS A 10 2.14 -5.77 14.50
CA HIS A 10 3.49 -5.23 14.61
C HIS A 10 4.40 -5.77 13.50
N ILE A 11 4.22 -7.03 13.11
CA ILE A 11 4.97 -7.65 12.01
C ILE A 11 4.58 -7.03 10.69
N LEU A 12 3.28 -6.80 10.47
CA LEU A 12 2.77 -6.13 9.27
C LEU A 12 3.32 -4.71 9.18
N GLU A 13 3.17 -3.89 10.22
CA GLU A 13 3.62 -2.50 10.20
C GLU A 13 5.14 -2.37 10.08
N ALA A 14 5.91 -3.25 10.72
CA ALA A 14 7.38 -3.25 10.60
C ALA A 14 7.86 -3.57 9.18
N ALA A 15 7.11 -4.36 8.41
CA ALA A 15 7.45 -4.68 7.02
C ALA A 15 7.33 -3.46 6.08
N TYR A 16 6.51 -2.47 6.44
CA TYR A 16 6.32 -1.24 5.66
C TYR A 16 6.98 -0.01 6.30
N ASN A 17 7.41 -0.10 7.55
CA ASN A 17 8.17 0.93 8.26
C ASN A 17 9.59 0.41 8.59
N ASP A 18 10.33 -0.03 7.57
CA ASP A 18 11.66 -0.58 7.79
C ASP A 18 12.62 0.47 8.39
N ARG A 19 13.46 0.04 9.33
CA ARG A 19 14.39 0.93 10.05
C ARG A 19 15.44 1.58 9.15
N ALA A 20 15.72 0.99 7.99
CA ALA A 20 16.67 1.53 7.03
C ALA A 20 16.08 2.69 6.21
N GLY A 21 14.77 2.93 6.30
CA GLY A 21 14.07 4.01 5.60
C GLY A 21 13.89 3.76 4.10
N VAL A 22 14.07 2.52 3.64
CA VAL A 22 13.99 2.17 2.21
C VAL A 22 12.56 2.32 1.70
N THR A 23 11.56 1.84 2.45
CA THR A 23 10.14 1.95 2.10
C THR A 23 9.68 3.40 2.12
N ALA A 24 10.19 4.21 3.06
CA ALA A 24 9.91 5.65 3.09
C ALA A 24 10.49 6.38 1.86
N ALA A 25 11.71 6.03 1.43
CA ALA A 25 12.30 6.57 0.21
C ALA A 25 11.53 6.13 -1.04
N PHE A 26 11.15 4.85 -1.12
CA PHE A 26 10.32 4.31 -2.19
C PHE A 26 8.97 5.05 -2.30
N ASN A 27 8.27 5.23 -1.18
CA ASN A 27 6.98 5.91 -1.15
C ASN A 27 7.11 7.37 -1.63
N ARG A 28 8.09 8.13 -1.11
CA ARG A 28 8.33 9.52 -1.54
C ARG A 28 8.72 9.65 -3.01
N ASN A 29 9.33 8.62 -3.60
CA ASN A 29 9.75 8.65 -5.00
C ASN A 29 8.60 8.89 -5.99
N ILE A 30 7.36 8.55 -5.62
CA ILE A 30 6.19 8.86 -6.46
C ILE A 30 6.07 10.37 -6.72
N LEU A 31 6.42 11.22 -5.76
CA LEU A 31 6.38 12.68 -5.90
C LEU A 31 7.42 13.15 -6.91
N SER A 32 8.65 12.63 -6.81
CA SER A 32 9.72 12.91 -7.78
C SER A 32 9.35 12.45 -9.20
N HIS A 33 8.68 11.30 -9.31
CA HIS A 33 8.17 10.81 -10.58
C HIS A 33 7.10 11.75 -11.16
N LEU A 34 6.14 12.21 -10.34
CA LEU A 34 5.11 13.14 -10.76
C LEU A 34 5.70 14.48 -11.21
N ASN A 35 6.67 15.02 -10.48
CA ASN A 35 7.40 16.22 -10.88
C ASN A 35 8.05 16.05 -12.26
N THR A 36 8.73 14.94 -12.47
CA THR A 36 9.43 14.66 -13.75
C THR A 36 8.45 14.47 -14.90
N ARG A 37 7.36 13.72 -14.69
CA ARG A 37 6.48 13.28 -15.77
C ARG A 37 5.40 14.30 -16.13
N PHE A 38 4.96 15.10 -15.16
CA PHE A 38 3.81 15.98 -15.26
C PHE A 38 4.11 17.44 -14.88
N SER A 39 5.39 17.77 -14.66
CA SER A 39 5.83 19.12 -14.26
C SER A 39 5.15 19.61 -12.99
N CYS A 40 4.92 18.71 -12.03
CA CYS A 40 4.42 19.08 -10.70
C CYS A 40 5.52 19.75 -9.86
N SER A 41 5.12 20.46 -8.81
CA SER A 41 6.03 21.17 -7.89
C SER A 41 6.11 20.56 -6.48
N PHE A 42 5.91 19.24 -6.34
CA PHE A 42 6.05 18.58 -5.04
C PHE A 42 7.47 18.77 -4.48
N GLN A 43 7.58 19.01 -3.18
CA GLN A 43 8.84 19.02 -2.42
C GLN A 43 8.88 17.78 -1.52
N PRO A 44 9.48 16.66 -1.95
CA PRO A 44 9.39 15.38 -1.24
C PRO A 44 9.85 15.43 0.23
N GLU A 45 10.76 16.33 0.56
CA GLU A 45 11.26 16.60 1.92
C GLU A 45 10.21 17.18 2.87
N ARG A 46 9.11 17.75 2.34
CA ARG A 46 7.95 18.24 3.12
C ARG A 46 6.89 17.17 3.35
N PHE A 47 7.22 15.92 3.02
CA PHE A 47 6.35 14.77 3.25
C PHE A 47 7.06 13.73 4.09
N GLU A 48 6.38 13.29 5.15
CA GLU A 48 6.80 12.13 5.91
C GLU A 48 6.05 10.89 5.44
N HIS A 49 6.76 9.76 5.47
CA HIS A 49 6.16 8.46 5.25
C HIS A 49 5.33 8.06 6.47
N TRP A 50 4.08 7.68 6.25
CA TRP A 50 3.21 7.19 7.30
C TRP A 50 2.51 5.91 6.83
N ALA A 51 2.85 4.77 7.44
CA ALA A 51 2.21 3.49 7.14
C ALA A 51 1.68 2.83 8.42
N PHE A 52 0.47 2.31 8.35
CA PHE A 52 -0.21 1.67 9.47
C PHE A 52 -1.11 0.54 8.98
N TYR A 53 -1.44 -0.39 9.88
CA TYR A 53 -2.41 -1.44 9.59
C TYR A 53 -3.83 -0.95 9.92
N ASN A 54 -4.66 -0.80 8.89
CA ASN A 54 -6.07 -0.53 9.05
C ASN A 54 -6.79 -1.85 9.37
N THR A 55 -7.06 -2.08 10.66
CA THR A 55 -7.71 -3.30 11.17
C THR A 55 -9.11 -3.49 10.63
N GLN A 56 -9.87 -2.40 10.44
CA GLN A 56 -11.24 -2.44 9.91
C GLN A 56 -11.27 -2.85 8.43
N ALA A 57 -10.35 -2.30 7.63
CA ALA A 57 -10.24 -2.61 6.20
C ALA A 57 -9.31 -3.79 5.88
N GLN A 58 -8.69 -4.40 6.90
CA GLN A 58 -7.83 -5.58 6.77
C GLN A 58 -6.65 -5.37 5.79
N GLN A 59 -6.03 -4.19 5.84
CA GLN A 59 -4.97 -3.80 4.90
C GLN A 59 -3.92 -2.90 5.55
N ILE A 60 -2.70 -2.95 5.03
CA ILE A 60 -1.74 -1.86 5.25
C ILE A 60 -2.13 -0.70 4.34
N GLU A 61 -2.08 0.52 4.87
CA GLU A 61 -2.15 1.75 4.08
C GLU A 61 -0.82 2.48 4.18
N MET A 62 -0.33 2.97 3.05
CA MET A 62 0.82 3.85 2.99
C MET A 62 0.37 5.23 2.53
N HIS A 63 0.85 6.22 3.26
CA HIS A 63 0.53 7.61 3.05
C HIS A 63 1.80 8.44 2.99
N LEU A 64 1.69 9.59 2.31
CA LEU A 64 2.60 10.71 2.44
C LEU A 64 1.87 11.81 3.19
N ARG A 65 2.33 12.10 4.40
CA ARG A 65 1.74 13.12 5.27
C ARG A 65 2.52 14.43 5.13
N SER A 66 1.81 15.49 4.82
CA SER A 66 2.38 16.84 4.71
C SER A 66 2.87 17.31 6.08
N THR A 67 4.08 17.83 6.16
CA THR A 67 4.67 18.33 7.42
C THR A 67 4.44 19.84 7.62
N CYS A 68 3.78 20.50 6.67
CA CYS A 68 3.44 21.92 6.72
C CYS A 68 2.21 22.22 5.86
N ASN A 69 1.69 23.44 5.94
CA ASN A 69 0.78 23.93 4.91
C ASN A 69 1.58 24.16 3.62
N GLN A 70 1.13 23.63 2.48
CA GLN A 70 1.81 23.82 1.21
C GLN A 70 0.84 23.77 0.04
N VAL A 71 1.17 24.50 -1.03
CA VAL A 71 0.48 24.43 -2.31
C VAL A 71 1.38 23.66 -3.26
N VAL A 72 0.81 22.72 -4.01
CA VAL A 72 1.50 21.97 -5.04
C VAL A 72 0.84 22.24 -6.39
N ASP A 73 1.60 22.80 -7.31
CA ASP A 73 1.19 22.97 -8.69
C ASP A 73 1.25 21.64 -9.43
N LEU A 74 0.20 21.35 -10.18
CA LEU A 74 0.06 20.19 -11.04
C LEU A 74 0.23 20.65 -12.49
N GLY A 75 1.46 20.96 -12.89
CA GLY A 75 1.76 21.74 -14.10
C GLY A 75 1.01 21.31 -15.36
N SER A 76 1.03 20.02 -15.70
CA SER A 76 0.33 19.53 -16.91
C SER A 76 -1.20 19.63 -16.87
N LEU A 77 -1.78 19.92 -15.72
CA LEU A 77 -3.23 20.05 -15.51
C LEU A 77 -3.67 21.51 -15.31
N GLU A 78 -2.72 22.46 -15.30
CA GLU A 78 -2.99 23.88 -15.01
C GLU A 78 -3.79 24.10 -13.72
N ALA A 79 -3.55 23.23 -12.72
CA ALA A 79 -4.25 23.22 -11.45
C ALA A 79 -3.25 23.23 -10.30
N HIS A 80 -3.74 23.49 -9.09
CA HIS A 80 -2.97 23.30 -7.86
C HIS A 80 -3.83 22.57 -6.82
N ILE A 81 -3.16 21.95 -5.87
CA ILE A 81 -3.76 21.43 -4.65
C ILE A 81 -3.17 22.15 -3.45
N GLU A 82 -3.99 22.36 -2.43
CA GLU A 82 -3.57 22.86 -1.13
C GLU A 82 -3.58 21.71 -0.14
N LEU A 83 -2.50 21.57 0.61
CA LEU A 83 -2.36 20.56 1.66
C LEU A 83 -2.12 21.27 2.98
N GLN A 84 -2.89 20.91 3.99
CA GLN A 84 -2.68 21.36 5.36
C GLN A 84 -1.58 20.54 6.04
N ASN A 85 -0.99 21.10 7.10
CA ASN A 85 -0.09 20.35 7.97
C ASN A 85 -0.82 19.13 8.57
N GLY A 86 -0.23 17.95 8.42
CA GLY A 86 -0.80 16.68 8.85
C GLY A 86 -1.78 16.05 7.85
N GLU A 87 -2.16 16.75 6.77
CA GLU A 87 -2.98 16.18 5.70
C GLU A 87 -2.20 15.09 4.95
N THR A 88 -2.89 14.05 4.51
CA THR A 88 -2.24 12.86 3.94
C THR A 88 -2.74 12.53 2.54
N ILE A 89 -1.82 12.13 1.67
CA ILE A 89 -2.12 11.50 0.38
C ILE A 89 -1.89 10.00 0.54
N ARG A 90 -2.92 9.18 0.33
CA ARG A 90 -2.75 7.72 0.32
C ARG A 90 -2.11 7.29 -1.00
N THR A 91 -0.98 6.61 -0.91
CA THR A 91 -0.20 6.18 -2.07
C THR A 91 -0.37 4.70 -2.36
N GLU A 92 -0.66 3.87 -1.36
CA GLU A 92 -0.80 2.42 -1.54
C GLU A 92 -1.77 1.80 -0.53
N ILE A 93 -2.40 0.70 -0.95
CA ILE A 93 -3.04 -0.27 -0.08
C ILE A 93 -2.43 -1.66 -0.32
N SER A 94 -2.21 -2.42 0.75
CA SER A 94 -1.82 -3.82 0.65
C SER A 94 -2.71 -4.68 1.53
N ARG A 95 -3.68 -5.34 0.89
CA ARG A 95 -4.66 -6.20 1.58
C ARG A 95 -3.99 -7.46 2.11
N LYS A 96 -4.47 -7.87 3.28
CA LYS A 96 -4.12 -9.15 3.89
C LYS A 96 -5.36 -10.04 3.85
N PHE A 97 -5.14 -11.34 3.69
CA PHE A 97 -6.21 -12.28 3.37
C PHE A 97 -6.36 -13.37 4.43
N ASP A 98 -7.58 -13.86 4.56
CA ASP A 98 -7.90 -15.09 5.27
C ASP A 98 -8.27 -16.17 4.24
N LEU A 99 -7.61 -17.32 4.29
CA LEU A 99 -7.87 -18.42 3.36
C LEU A 99 -9.30 -18.97 3.45
N THR A 100 -9.89 -18.92 4.65
CA THR A 100 -11.24 -19.44 4.92
C THR A 100 -12.32 -18.62 4.23
N THR A 101 -12.08 -17.32 4.03
CA THR A 101 -13.01 -16.41 3.34
C THR A 101 -12.63 -16.20 1.88
N PHE A 102 -11.33 -16.21 1.56
CA PHE A 102 -10.85 -15.92 0.22
C PHE A 102 -10.99 -17.12 -0.75
N SER A 103 -10.84 -18.36 -0.27
CA SER A 103 -10.99 -19.54 -1.15
C SER A 103 -12.42 -19.71 -1.67
N PRO A 104 -13.49 -19.54 -0.84
CA PRO A 104 -14.87 -19.51 -1.34
C PRO A 104 -15.11 -18.38 -2.34
N LEU A 105 -14.59 -17.18 -2.08
CA LEU A 105 -14.72 -16.05 -3.00
C LEU A 105 -14.15 -16.37 -4.39
N LEU A 106 -12.99 -17.03 -4.46
CA LEU A 106 -12.40 -17.45 -5.73
C LEU A 106 -13.26 -18.50 -6.43
N ALA A 107 -13.83 -19.47 -5.69
CA ALA A 107 -14.73 -20.46 -6.25
C ALA A 107 -16.00 -19.84 -6.85
N ASP A 108 -16.58 -18.84 -6.16
CA ASP A 108 -17.74 -18.08 -6.64
C ASP A 108 -17.43 -17.28 -7.93
N GLN A 109 -16.16 -16.97 -8.17
CA GLN A 109 -15.68 -16.36 -9.41
C GLN A 109 -15.21 -17.38 -10.46
N GLY A 110 -15.57 -18.67 -10.30
CA GLY A 110 -15.22 -19.73 -11.25
C GLY A 110 -13.76 -20.18 -11.19
N LEU A 111 -13.04 -19.87 -10.11
CA LEU A 111 -11.62 -20.19 -9.90
C LEU A 111 -11.40 -21.01 -8.61
N PRO A 112 -12.03 -22.20 -8.46
CA PRO A 112 -11.84 -23.03 -7.28
C PRO A 112 -10.38 -23.35 -7.03
N VAL A 113 -9.97 -23.24 -5.76
CA VAL A 113 -8.61 -23.55 -5.30
C VAL A 113 -8.41 -25.07 -5.30
N GLN A 114 -7.44 -25.54 -6.06
CA GLN A 114 -7.06 -26.95 -6.16
C GLN A 114 -5.99 -27.33 -5.13
N ARG A 115 -5.07 -26.40 -4.85
CA ARG A 115 -4.00 -26.63 -3.89
C ARG A 115 -3.55 -25.32 -3.25
N THR A 116 -3.16 -25.41 -1.98
CA THR A 116 -2.59 -24.32 -1.19
C THR A 116 -1.24 -24.76 -0.66
N TRP A 117 -0.23 -23.91 -0.82
CA TRP A 117 1.07 -24.04 -0.16
C TRP A 117 1.27 -22.83 0.76
N LEU A 118 1.83 -23.09 1.94
CA LEU A 118 2.14 -22.09 2.96
C LEU A 118 3.63 -22.11 3.26
N ASP A 119 4.16 -20.97 3.69
CA ASP A 119 5.45 -20.94 4.39
C ASP A 119 5.31 -21.53 5.80
N GLU A 120 6.44 -21.79 6.46
CA GLU A 120 6.49 -22.42 7.79
C GLU A 120 5.69 -21.66 8.86
N ARG A 121 5.52 -20.34 8.71
CA ARG A 121 4.77 -19.50 9.65
C ARG A 121 3.34 -19.24 9.21
N SER A 122 2.91 -19.76 8.06
CA SER A 122 1.58 -19.53 7.49
C SER A 122 1.25 -18.05 7.34
N TRP A 123 2.23 -17.28 6.88
CA TRP A 123 2.19 -15.84 6.68
C TRP A 123 1.92 -15.46 5.23
N PHE A 124 2.24 -16.35 4.30
CA PHE A 124 2.01 -16.19 2.87
C PHE A 124 1.49 -17.50 2.28
N ALA A 125 0.53 -17.40 1.37
CA ALA A 125 0.01 -18.55 0.65
C ALA A 125 0.23 -18.43 -0.85
N VAL A 126 0.58 -19.55 -1.47
CA VAL A 126 0.48 -19.73 -2.92
C VAL A 126 -0.69 -20.66 -3.20
N LEU A 127 -1.63 -20.20 -4.01
CA LEU A 127 -2.82 -20.92 -4.44
C LEU A 127 -2.69 -21.34 -5.90
N LEU A 128 -2.91 -22.62 -6.18
CA LEU A 128 -3.21 -23.12 -7.53
C LEU A 128 -4.72 -23.14 -7.71
N CYS A 129 -5.22 -22.36 -8.65
CA CYS A 129 -6.63 -22.32 -9.03
C CYS A 129 -6.79 -22.87 -10.44
N GLN A 130 -7.92 -23.50 -10.71
CA GLN A 130 -8.28 -23.98 -12.05
C GLN A 130 -9.64 -23.39 -12.42
N ALA A 131 -9.72 -22.76 -13.59
CA ALA A 131 -10.99 -22.25 -14.10
C ALA A 131 -11.94 -23.40 -14.43
N VAL A 132 -13.23 -23.22 -14.12
CA VAL A 132 -14.32 -24.12 -14.49
C VAL A 132 -14.93 -23.70 -15.82
#